data_AF-A0A5C1A7X5-F1
#
_entry.id   AF-A0A5C1A7X5-F1
#
_cell.length_a   1.000
_cell.length_b   1.000
_cell.length_c   1.000
_cell.angle_alpha   90.00
_cell.angle_beta   90.00
_cell.angle_gamma   90.00
#
_symmetry.space_group_name_H-M   'P 1'
#
loop_
_entity.id
_entity.type
_entity.pdbx_description
1 polymer ?
#
loop_
_entity_poly.entity_id
_entity_poly.type
_entity_poly.pdbx_seq_one_letter_code
_entity_poly.pdbx_strand_id
1 'polypeptide(L)'
;MPSPSETVDYASIRFPSDRIDVAALRRAHPDRFDAEGGRRFADAGSDPTFFLDTIVYLERLLARSAFDHAAGRSANRQKGAGMSRSECLKDLTEFYQAYGVATGAKHTAQLVRGFEDQAAHQAGRRR
;
A
#
# COMPACT_ATOMS: atom_id res chain seq x y z
N MET A 1 11.89 -23.40 -5.50
CA MET A 1 11.50 -22.27 -6.36
C MET A 1 9.99 -22.35 -6.55
N PRO A 2 9.18 -21.42 -6.00
CA PRO A 2 7.75 -21.41 -6.26
C PRO A 2 7.53 -21.21 -7.76
N SER A 3 6.57 -21.93 -8.33
CA SER A 3 6.20 -21.84 -9.74
C SER A 3 5.78 -20.39 -10.07
N PRO A 4 6.14 -19.84 -11.24
CA PRO A 4 5.77 -18.47 -11.64
C PRO A 4 4.25 -18.21 -11.67
N SER A 5 3.42 -19.26 -11.60
CA SER A 5 1.97 -19.16 -11.48
C SER A 5 1.47 -18.67 -10.10
N GLU A 6 2.31 -18.61 -9.07
CA GLU A 6 1.91 -18.30 -7.68
C GLU A 6 2.22 -16.88 -7.19
N THR A 7 2.85 -16.05 -8.03
CA THR A 7 3.26 -14.69 -7.70
C THR A 7 2.28 -13.65 -8.22
N VAL A 8 1.96 -12.65 -7.40
CA VAL A 8 1.20 -11.47 -7.82
C VAL A 8 2.10 -10.61 -8.69
N ASP A 9 1.61 -10.19 -9.84
CA ASP A 9 2.30 -9.19 -10.66
C ASP A 9 1.91 -7.80 -10.17
N TYR A 10 2.67 -7.27 -9.21
CA TYR A 10 2.40 -5.94 -8.66
C TYR A 10 2.60 -4.82 -9.69
N ALA A 11 3.42 -5.02 -10.72
CA ALA A 11 3.71 -3.99 -11.70
C ALA A 11 2.51 -3.68 -12.62
N SER A 12 1.58 -4.64 -12.78
CA SER A 12 0.34 -4.43 -13.55
C SER A 12 -0.84 -3.93 -12.72
N ILE A 13 -0.69 -3.81 -11.39
CA ILE A 13 -1.72 -3.25 -10.50
C ILE A 13 -1.48 -1.74 -10.37
N ARG A 14 -2.51 -0.93 -10.59
CA ARG A 14 -2.46 0.51 -10.35
C ARG A 14 -2.70 0.81 -8.88
N PHE A 15 -1.65 1.19 -8.17
CA PHE A 15 -1.76 1.54 -6.76
C PHE A 15 -2.07 3.04 -6.58
N PRO A 16 -2.91 3.43 -5.61
CA PRO A 16 -3.17 4.84 -5.34
C PRO A 16 -1.91 5.62 -4.96
N SER A 17 -0.94 4.97 -4.29
CA SER A 17 0.35 5.56 -3.94
C SER A 17 1.19 6.00 -5.16
N ASP A 18 0.98 5.42 -6.34
CA ASP A 18 1.68 5.82 -7.59
C ASP A 18 1.41 7.29 -7.98
N ARG A 19 0.38 7.90 -7.42
CA ARG A 19 -0.01 9.30 -7.68
C ARG A 19 0.53 10.29 -6.65
N ILE A 20 1.22 9.81 -5.61
CA ILE A 20 1.83 10.68 -4.61
C ILE A 20 3.05 11.35 -5.24
N ASP A 21 2.94 12.64 -5.53
CA ASP A 21 4.04 13.42 -6.08
C ASP A 21 4.94 14.01 -4.98
N VAL A 22 6.12 14.49 -5.39
CA VAL A 22 7.09 15.11 -4.48
C VAL A 22 6.52 16.35 -3.80
N ALA A 23 5.60 17.08 -4.45
CA ALA A 23 4.97 18.25 -3.87
C ALA A 23 4.02 17.88 -2.72
N ALA A 24 3.29 16.78 -2.82
CA ALA A 24 2.47 16.20 -1.76
C ALA A 24 3.34 15.76 -0.58
N LEU A 25 4.46 15.09 -0.85
CA LEU A 25 5.43 14.69 0.18
C LEU A 25 6.02 15.90 0.91
N ARG A 26 6.44 16.93 0.16
CA ARG A 26 7.00 18.17 0.72
C ARG A 26 5.99 18.94 1.57
N ARG A 27 4.72 18.98 1.15
CA ARG A 27 3.65 19.61 1.94
C ARG A 27 3.35 18.86 3.23
N ALA A 28 3.38 17.53 3.18
CA ALA A 28 3.12 16.69 4.36
C ALA A 28 4.29 16.70 5.35
N HIS A 29 5.52 16.84 4.86
CA HIS A 29 6.76 16.74 5.66
C HIS A 29 7.72 17.90 5.38
N PRO A 30 7.31 19.17 5.58
CA PRO A 30 8.16 20.32 5.24
C PRO A 30 9.48 20.33 6.01
N ASP A 31 9.50 19.81 7.24
CA ASP A 31 10.69 19.62 8.07
C ASP A 31 11.74 18.69 7.44
N ARG A 32 11.34 17.80 6.51
CA ARG A 32 12.25 16.90 5.81
C ARG A 32 12.80 17.46 4.52
N PHE A 33 12.01 18.29 3.85
CA PHE A 33 12.37 18.86 2.56
C PHE A 33 13.06 20.20 2.70
N ASP A 34 12.70 21.00 3.71
CA ASP A 34 13.05 22.41 3.82
C ASP A 34 13.85 22.79 5.08
N ALA A 35 14.18 21.83 5.96
CA ALA A 35 15.00 22.13 7.13
C ALA A 35 16.47 22.43 6.75
N GLU A 36 16.92 23.64 7.05
CA GLU A 36 18.33 24.00 7.00
C GLU A 36 19.13 23.17 8.01
N GLY A 37 20.08 22.36 7.54
CA GLY A 37 20.89 21.46 8.39
C GLY A 37 20.23 20.11 8.73
N GLY A 38 19.09 19.77 8.13
CA GLY A 38 18.34 18.55 8.41
C GLY A 38 19.07 17.25 8.07
N ARG A 39 18.75 16.18 8.82
CA ARG A 39 19.13 14.79 8.49
C ARG A 39 18.77 14.52 7.03
N ARG A 40 19.75 14.07 6.23
CA ARG A 40 19.51 13.69 4.83
C ARG A 40 18.39 12.64 4.79
N PHE A 41 17.63 12.57 3.70
CA PHE A 41 16.61 11.51 3.49
C PHE A 41 17.12 10.10 3.84
N ALA A 42 18.42 9.84 3.70
CA ALA A 42 19.08 8.59 4.05
C ALA A 42 19.11 8.28 5.57
N ASP A 43 19.16 9.29 6.44
CA ASP A 43 19.20 9.16 7.91
C ASP A 43 17.79 9.11 8.54
N ALA A 44 16.75 9.19 7.71
CA ALA A 44 15.34 9.10 8.13
C ALA A 44 14.84 7.66 8.28
N GLY A 45 15.66 6.65 7.94
CA GLY A 45 15.30 5.22 8.05
C GLY A 45 14.99 4.71 9.46
N SER A 46 15.04 5.59 10.47
CA SER A 46 14.67 5.29 11.87
C SER A 46 13.45 6.07 12.34
N ASP A 47 12.87 6.95 11.50
CA ASP A 47 11.76 7.78 11.92
C ASP A 47 10.42 7.10 11.58
N PRO A 48 9.63 6.69 12.60
CA PRO A 48 8.33 6.06 12.42
C PRO A 48 7.25 7.07 11.96
N THR A 49 7.60 8.04 11.13
CA THR A 49 6.67 9.01 10.52
C THR A 49 6.82 9.08 9.00
N PHE A 50 7.91 8.52 8.44
CA PHE A 50 8.22 8.59 7.01
C PHE A 50 7.84 7.29 6.28
N PHE A 51 6.54 7.10 6.07
CA PHE A 51 5.93 5.78 5.81
C PHE A 51 5.57 5.47 4.35
N LEU A 52 6.33 5.97 3.37
CA LEU A 52 6.08 5.58 1.98
C LEU A 52 6.26 4.06 1.77
N ASP A 53 7.25 3.48 2.44
CA ASP A 53 7.48 2.03 2.46
C ASP A 53 6.30 1.27 3.07
N THR A 54 5.69 1.82 4.12
CA THR A 54 4.54 1.25 4.82
C THR A 54 3.28 1.32 3.98
N ILE A 55 3.02 2.44 3.28
CA ILE A 55 1.89 2.54 2.34
C ILE A 55 2.01 1.44 1.28
N VAL A 56 3.17 1.32 0.64
CA VAL A 56 3.43 0.31 -0.40
C VAL A 56 3.31 -1.10 0.18
N TYR A 57 3.79 -1.32 1.40
CA TYR A 57 3.65 -2.60 2.09
C TYR A 57 2.18 -2.97 2.34
N LEU A 58 1.38 -2.05 2.90
CA LEU A 58 -0.04 -2.27 3.18
C LEU A 58 -0.85 -2.53 1.91
N GLU A 59 -0.61 -1.76 0.85
CA GLU A 59 -1.22 -1.96 -0.46
C GLU A 59 -0.91 -3.35 -1.03
N ARG A 60 0.37 -3.76 -1.01
CA ARG A 60 0.80 -5.08 -1.48
C ARG A 60 0.23 -6.21 -0.61
N LEU A 61 0.14 -6.01 0.70
CA LEU A 61 -0.45 -6.99 1.62
C LEU A 61 -1.94 -7.23 1.29
N LEU A 62 -2.70 -6.16 1.05
CA LEU A 62 -4.11 -6.24 0.67
C LEU A 62 -4.30 -6.86 -0.73
N ALA A 63 -3.53 -6.41 -1.72
CA ALA A 63 -3.55 -6.98 -3.07
C ALA A 63 -3.21 -8.48 -3.04
N ARG A 64 -2.20 -8.87 -2.27
CA ARG A 64 -1.81 -10.27 -2.10
C ARG A 64 -2.93 -11.10 -1.48
N SER A 65 -3.57 -10.57 -0.43
CA SER A 65 -4.70 -11.24 0.21
C SER A 65 -5.85 -11.48 -0.76
N ALA A 66 -6.22 -10.47 -1.56
CA ALA A 66 -7.26 -10.59 -2.57
C ALA A 66 -6.92 -11.64 -3.65
N PHE A 67 -5.68 -11.64 -4.15
CA PHE A 67 -5.20 -12.66 -5.09
C PHE A 67 -5.22 -14.07 -4.51
N ASP A 68 -4.73 -14.25 -3.28
CA ASP A 68 -4.72 -15.56 -2.60
C ASP A 68 -6.16 -16.07 -2.35
N HIS A 69 -7.06 -15.19 -1.90
CA HIS A 69 -8.48 -15.51 -1.73
C HIS A 69 -9.14 -15.94 -3.05
N ALA A 70 -8.95 -15.17 -4.13
CA ALA A 70 -9.49 -15.49 -5.45
C ALA A 70 -8.90 -16.79 -6.05
N ALA A 71 -7.64 -17.09 -5.72
CA ALA A 71 -7.02 -18.36 -6.11
C ALA A 71 -7.53 -19.57 -5.32
N GLY A 72 -8.33 -19.37 -4.28
CA GLY A 72 -8.80 -20.44 -3.38
C GLY A 72 -7.76 -20.87 -2.34
N ARG A 73 -6.73 -20.04 -2.10
CA ARG A 73 -5.75 -20.29 -1.05
C ARG A 73 -6.27 -19.73 0.27
N SER A 74 -6.08 -20.48 1.35
CA SER A 74 -6.46 -20.03 2.69
C SER A 74 -5.73 -18.73 3.03
N ALA A 75 -6.47 -17.74 3.54
CA ALA A 75 -6.00 -16.39 3.91
C ALA A 75 -4.96 -16.36 5.05
N ASN A 76 -4.37 -17.49 5.41
CA ASN A 76 -3.43 -17.64 6.52
C ASN A 76 -2.16 -16.76 6.38
N ARG A 77 -1.85 -16.19 5.22
CA ARG A 77 -0.72 -15.25 5.07
C ARG A 77 -0.95 -13.88 5.71
N GLN A 78 -2.18 -13.37 5.77
CA GLN A 78 -2.46 -12.14 6.51
C GLN A 78 -2.21 -12.32 8.01
N LYS A 79 -2.45 -13.52 8.55
CA LYS A 79 -2.10 -13.86 9.94
C LYS A 79 -0.59 -13.80 10.20
N GLY A 80 0.23 -14.15 9.21
CA GLY A 80 1.69 -14.07 9.32
C GLY A 80 2.23 -12.63 9.39
N ALA A 81 1.49 -11.67 8.83
CA ALA A 81 1.81 -10.25 8.91
C ALA A 81 1.27 -9.56 10.16
N GLY A 82 0.45 -10.25 10.97
CA GLY A 82 -0.12 -9.70 12.20
C GLY A 82 -1.12 -8.55 12.01
N MET A 83 -1.55 -8.25 10.78
CA MET A 83 -2.48 -7.15 10.47
C MET A 83 -3.73 -7.65 9.77
N SER A 84 -4.88 -7.21 10.29
CA SER A 84 -6.18 -7.38 9.67
C SER A 84 -6.39 -6.38 8.53
N ARG A 85 -7.32 -6.70 7.64
CA ARG A 85 -7.77 -5.76 6.58
C ARG A 85 -8.29 -4.43 7.16
N SER A 86 -8.94 -4.47 8.32
CA SER A 86 -9.48 -3.27 8.95
C SER A 86 -8.38 -2.34 9.47
N GLU A 87 -7.31 -2.90 10.05
CA GLU A 87 -6.14 -2.13 10.47
C GLU A 87 -5.44 -1.51 9.27
N CYS A 88 -5.19 -2.30 8.21
CA CYS A 88 -4.61 -1.78 6.98
C CYS A 88 -5.43 -0.62 6.39
N LEU A 89 -6.76 -0.73 6.40
CA LEU A 89 -7.65 0.32 5.91
C LEU A 89 -7.61 1.59 6.76
N LYS A 90 -7.49 1.44 8.08
CA LYS A 90 -7.36 2.58 8.99
C LYS A 90 -6.08 3.34 8.66
N ASP A 91 -4.96 2.65 8.62
CA ASP A 91 -3.65 3.25 8.37
C ASP A 91 -3.56 3.87 6.97
N LEU A 92 -4.04 3.16 5.93
CA LEU A 92 -4.12 3.72 4.57
C LEU A 92 -5.05 4.92 4.49
N THR A 93 -6.09 5.01 5.32
CA THR A 93 -6.95 6.19 5.34
C THR A 93 -6.19 7.40 5.85
N GLU A 94 -5.46 7.25 6.95
CA GLU A 94 -4.64 8.32 7.52
C GLU A 94 -3.58 8.79 6.51
N PHE A 95 -2.86 7.85 5.88
CA PHE A 95 -1.86 8.19 4.85
C PHE A 95 -2.47 8.84 3.61
N TYR A 96 -3.49 8.23 3.01
CA TYR A 96 -4.07 8.78 1.79
C TYR A 96 -4.69 10.15 1.99
N GLN A 97 -5.26 10.44 3.17
CA GLN A 97 -5.72 11.79 3.48
C GLN A 97 -4.55 12.76 3.63
N ALA A 98 -3.50 12.37 4.36
CA ALA A 98 -2.31 13.20 4.55
C ALA A 98 -1.64 13.60 3.22
N TYR A 99 -1.61 12.68 2.25
CA TYR A 99 -1.02 12.93 0.93
C TYR A 99 -2.03 13.39 -0.14
N GLY A 100 -3.30 13.64 0.23
CA GLY A 100 -4.33 14.11 -0.70
C GLY A 100 -4.77 13.10 -1.76
N VAL A 101 -4.47 11.81 -1.56
CA VAL A 101 -4.92 10.69 -2.41
C VAL A 101 -6.40 10.40 -2.18
N ALA A 102 -6.87 10.50 -0.95
CA ALA A 102 -8.25 10.26 -0.57
C ALA A 102 -8.82 11.40 0.27
N THR A 103 -10.15 11.54 0.25
CA THR A 103 -10.89 12.57 0.99
C THR A 103 -11.47 12.04 2.31
N GLY A 104 -11.45 10.73 2.54
CA GLY A 104 -12.20 10.07 3.60
C GLY A 104 -12.06 8.56 3.58
N ALA A 105 -12.39 7.91 4.70
CA ALA A 105 -12.38 6.45 4.83
C ALA A 105 -13.18 5.73 3.73
N LYS A 106 -14.33 6.31 3.32
CA LYS A 106 -15.16 5.76 2.23
C LYS A 106 -14.42 5.81 0.88
N HIS A 107 -13.75 6.93 0.59
CA HIS A 107 -12.97 7.07 -0.65
C HIS A 107 -11.77 6.12 -0.63
N THR A 108 -11.05 6.02 0.50
CA THR A 108 -9.98 5.02 0.69
C THR A 108 -10.46 3.60 0.45
N ALA A 109 -11.60 3.21 1.02
CA ALA A 109 -12.17 1.87 0.81
C ALA A 109 -12.51 1.59 -0.65
N GLN A 110 -12.95 2.59 -1.43
CA GLN A 110 -13.20 2.46 -2.86
C GLN A 110 -11.90 2.28 -3.65
N LEU A 111 -10.87 3.07 -3.35
CA LEU A 111 -9.54 2.94 -3.97
C LEU A 111 -8.94 1.56 -3.69
N VAL A 112 -9.05 1.09 -2.44
CA VAL A 112 -8.55 -0.22 -2.02
C VAL A 112 -9.26 -1.36 -2.74
N ARG A 113 -10.59 -1.32 -2.83
CA ARG A 113 -11.35 -2.30 -3.64
C ARG A 113 -10.86 -2.33 -5.08
N GLY A 114 -10.55 -1.17 -5.66
CA GLY A 114 -10.08 -1.06 -7.05
C GLY A 114 -8.80 -1.86 -7.33
N PHE A 115 -7.81 -1.86 -6.42
CA PHE A 115 -6.60 -2.66 -6.61
C PHE A 115 -6.76 -4.10 -6.11
N GLU A 116 -7.61 -4.36 -5.10
CA GLU A 116 -7.98 -5.71 -4.67
C GLU A 116 -8.63 -6.48 -5.83
N ASP A 117 -9.54 -5.83 -6.58
CA ASP A 117 -10.22 -6.41 -7.76
C ASP A 117 -9.23 -6.71 -8.89
N GLN A 118 -8.27 -5.81 -9.16
CA GLN A 118 -7.19 -6.05 -10.13
C GLN A 118 -6.36 -7.27 -9.74
N ALA A 119 -5.99 -7.38 -8.46
CA ALA A 119 -5.24 -8.52 -7.95
C ALA A 119 -6.05 -9.82 -8.04
N ALA A 120 -7.32 -9.81 -7.64
CA ALA A 120 -8.20 -10.97 -7.75
C ALA A 120 -8.37 -11.43 -9.20
N HIS A 121 -8.47 -10.50 -10.16
CA HIS A 121 -8.58 -10.81 -11.58
C HIS A 121 -7.33 -11.53 -12.13
N GLN A 122 -6.13 -11.18 -11.65
CA GLN A 122 -4.91 -11.92 -12.01
C GLN A 122 -4.98 -13.40 -11.63
N ALA A 123 -5.62 -13.73 -10.50
CA ALA A 123 -5.80 -15.13 -10.08
C ALA A 123 -6.76 -15.89 -11.03
N GLY A 124 -7.83 -15.22 -11.48
CA GLY A 124 -8.83 -15.81 -12.37
C GLY A 124 -8.30 -16.12 -13.77
N ARG A 125 -7.39 -15.30 -14.32
CA ARG A 125 -6.78 -15.50 -15.65
C ARG A 125 -5.80 -16.67 -15.72
N ARG A 126 -5.44 -17.27 -14.58
CA ARG A 126 -4.45 -18.35 -14.47
C ARG A 126 -5.07 -19.73 -14.22
N ARG A 127 -6.40 -19.83 -14.23
CA ARG A 127 -7.16 -21.09 -14.20
C ARG A 127 -7.56 -21.48 -15.61
#